data_AF-A0A554X9M0-F1
#
_entry.id   AF-A0A554X9M0-F1
#
_cell.length_a   1.000
_cell.length_b   1.000
_cell.length_c   1.000
_cell.angle_alpha   90.00
_cell.angle_beta   90.00
_cell.angle_gamma   90.00
#
_symmetry.space_group_name_H-M   'P 1'
#
loop_
_entity.id
_entity.type
_entity.pdbx_description
1 polymer ?
#
loop_
_entity_poly.entity_id
_entity_poly.type
_entity_poly.pdbx_seq_one_letter_code
_entity_poly.pdbx_strand_id
1 'polypeptide(L)'
;MRNLELAVAPHEHIRFADSLLGLAGYVRTLLQEGPRTLDELLALLARPDSQWPARPGMSDLALAVALLYAIGAARIVEEDRVGAVR
;
A
#
# COMPACT_ATOMS: atom_id res chain seq x y z
N MET A 1 28.10 -0.01 -28.20
CA MET A 1 26.76 -0.48 -27.77
C MET A 1 26.65 -0.19 -26.29
N ARG A 2 25.66 0.61 -25.89
CA ARG A 2 25.53 1.17 -24.52
C ARG A 2 24.66 0.20 -23.72
N ASN A 3 25.19 -0.29 -22.60
CA ASN A 3 24.63 -1.35 -21.77
C ASN A 3 23.16 -1.08 -21.39
N LEU A 4 22.24 -1.82 -22.02
CA LEU A 4 20.84 -1.92 -21.60
C LEU A 4 20.69 -2.72 -20.29
N GLU A 5 21.75 -3.39 -19.84
CA GLU A 5 21.75 -4.27 -18.66
C GLU A 5 21.51 -3.52 -17.34
N LEU A 6 21.86 -2.23 -17.25
CA LEU A 6 21.56 -1.38 -16.08
C LEU A 6 20.07 -1.03 -15.94
N ALA A 7 19.22 -1.39 -16.90
CA ALA A 7 17.77 -1.20 -16.82
C ALA A 7 17.01 -2.46 -16.36
N VAL A 8 17.69 -3.59 -16.08
CA VAL A 8 17.09 -4.93 -16.06
C VAL A 8 17.16 -5.61 -14.68
N ALA A 9 17.21 -4.85 -13.57
CA ALA A 9 17.07 -5.44 -12.23
C ALA A 9 16.31 -4.54 -11.26
N PRO A 10 14.97 -4.38 -11.41
CA PRO A 10 14.17 -3.58 -10.46
C PRO A 10 14.31 -4.07 -9.01
N HIS A 11 14.54 -5.37 -8.83
CA HIS A 11 14.72 -6.02 -7.53
C HIS A 11 16.06 -5.67 -6.83
N GLU A 12 17.05 -5.14 -7.56
CA GLU A 12 18.29 -4.62 -6.95
C GLU A 12 18.11 -3.17 -6.42
N HIS A 13 17.03 -2.48 -6.79
CA HIS A 13 16.81 -1.07 -6.46
C HIS A 13 15.49 -0.77 -5.73
N ILE A 14 14.51 -1.67 -5.77
CA ILE A 14 13.24 -1.57 -5.05
C ILE A 14 12.99 -2.89 -4.35
N ARG A 15 13.00 -2.90 -3.01
CA ARG A 15 12.59 -4.11 -2.28
C ARG A 15 11.11 -4.31 -2.53
N PHE A 16 10.63 -5.55 -2.57
CA PHE A 16 9.19 -5.80 -2.70
C PHE A 16 8.38 -5.07 -1.61
N ALA A 17 8.96 -4.97 -0.40
CA ALA A 17 8.45 -4.21 0.73
C ALA A 17 8.42 -2.68 0.53
N ASP A 18 8.97 -2.16 -0.56
CA ASP A 18 8.91 -0.74 -0.94
C ASP A 18 8.02 -0.54 -2.20
N SER A 19 7.44 -1.61 -2.74
CA SER A 19 6.57 -1.55 -3.91
C SER A 19 5.13 -1.18 -3.54
N LEU A 20 4.37 -0.66 -4.51
CA LEU A 20 2.93 -0.41 -4.37
C LEU A 20 2.15 -1.67 -3.96
N LEU A 21 2.53 -2.83 -4.49
CA LEU A 21 1.89 -4.10 -4.13
C LEU A 21 2.21 -4.51 -2.69
N GLY A 22 3.44 -4.27 -2.23
CA GLY A 22 3.82 -4.42 -0.83
C GLY A 22 2.99 -3.51 0.07
N LEU A 23 2.84 -2.24 -0.31
CA LEU A 23 2.06 -1.26 0.44
C LEU A 23 0.59 -1.68 0.52
N ALA A 24 0.01 -2.13 -0.59
CA ALA A 24 -1.34 -2.67 -0.64
C ALA A 24 -1.49 -3.88 0.30
N GLY A 25 -0.53 -4.81 0.27
CA GLY A 25 -0.50 -5.96 1.16
C GLY A 25 -0.50 -5.57 2.65
N TYR A 26 0.35 -4.62 3.03
CA TYR A 26 0.41 -4.11 4.40
C TYR A 26 -0.85 -3.32 4.80
N VAL A 27 -1.35 -2.45 3.93
CA VAL A 27 -2.64 -1.75 4.16
C VAL A 27 -3.77 -2.75 4.38
N ARG A 28 -3.78 -3.86 3.63
CA ARG A 28 -4.78 -4.92 3.84
C ARG A 28 -4.69 -5.52 5.24
N THR A 29 -3.51 -5.68 5.84
CA THR A 29 -3.39 -6.19 7.22
C THR A 29 -3.98 -5.20 8.23
N LEU A 30 -3.76 -3.90 8.05
CA LEU A 30 -4.37 -2.85 8.89
C LEU A 30 -5.91 -2.85 8.77
N LEU A 31 -6.43 -3.14 7.57
CA LEU A 31 -7.87 -3.24 7.31
C LEU A 31 -8.51 -4.52 7.88
N GLN A 32 -7.73 -5.53 8.27
CA GLN A 32 -8.26 -6.71 8.97
C GLN A 32 -8.70 -6.38 10.40
N GLU A 33 -8.17 -5.31 10.99
CA GLU A 33 -8.56 -4.83 12.32
C GLU A 33 -9.90 -4.09 12.31
N GLY A 34 -10.31 -3.56 11.15
CA GLY A 34 -11.59 -2.88 10.96
C GLY A 34 -11.58 -1.90 9.77
N PRO A 35 -12.74 -1.39 9.34
CA PRO A 35 -12.83 -0.39 8.27
C PRO A 35 -12.21 0.94 8.68
N ARG A 36 -11.41 1.56 7.81
CA ARG A 36 -10.68 2.80 8.08
C ARG A 36 -10.80 3.79 6.92
N THR A 37 -10.70 5.08 7.21
CA THR A 37 -10.55 6.12 6.17
C THR A 37 -9.12 6.16 5.64
N LEU A 38 -8.89 6.80 4.49
CA LEU A 38 -7.53 7.00 3.97
C LEU A 38 -6.67 7.84 4.93
N ASP A 39 -7.25 8.84 5.60
CA ASP A 39 -6.53 9.66 6.58
C ASP A 39 -6.10 8.84 7.81
N GLU A 40 -6.99 7.97 8.32
CA GLU A 40 -6.66 7.06 9.43
C GLU A 40 -5.53 6.10 9.04
N LEU A 41 -5.57 5.53 7.83
CA LEU A 41 -4.53 4.66 7.31
C LEU A 41 -3.19 5.39 7.13
N LEU A 42 -3.22 6.62 6.60
CA LEU A 42 -2.02 7.43 6.44
C LEU A 42 -1.41 7.79 7.81
N ALA A 43 -2.24 8.12 8.80
CA ALA A 43 -1.80 8.40 10.15
C ALA A 43 -1.15 7.18 10.81
N LEU A 44 -1.65 5.97 10.57
CA LEU A 44 -1.02 4.72 11.04
C LEU A 44 0.34 4.48 10.39
N LEU A 45 0.44 4.69 9.07
CA LEU A 45 1.68 4.56 8.31
C LEU A 45 2.75 5.60 8.72
N ALA A 46 2.31 6.77 9.16
CA ALA A 46 3.20 7.85 9.61
C ALA A 46 3.77 7.66 11.02
N ARG A 47 3.26 6.69 11.80
CA ARG A 47 3.74 6.47 13.17
C ARG A 47 5.20 5.99 13.19
N PRO A 48 6.02 6.41 14.18
CA PRO A 48 7.40 5.95 14.29
C PRO A 48 7.55 4.44 14.49
N ASP A 49 6.53 3.79 15.05
CA ASP A 49 6.45 2.36 15.31
C ASP A 49 5.68 1.58 14.23
N SER A 50 5.34 2.23 13.11
CA SER A 50 4.82 1.53 11.93
C SER A 50 5.81 0.48 11.46
N GLN A 51 5.34 -0.73 11.17
CA GLN A 51 6.16 -1.80 10.62
C GLN A 51 6.42 -1.64 9.12
N TRP A 52 5.85 -0.61 8.49
CA TRP A 52 6.11 -0.27 7.10
C TRP A 52 7.43 0.49 6.96
N PRO A 53 8.35 0.08 6.06
CA PRO A 53 9.72 0.62 6.00
C PRO A 53 9.81 2.06 5.48
N ALA A 54 8.78 2.56 4.79
CA ALA A 54 8.76 3.88 4.17
C ALA A 54 7.68 4.79 4.77
N ARG A 55 7.64 6.05 4.34
CA ARG A 55 6.57 7.01 4.66
C ARG A 55 5.82 7.36 3.37
N PRO A 56 4.84 6.54 2.95
CA PRO A 56 4.09 6.80 1.73
C PRO A 56 3.27 8.09 1.87
N GLY A 57 3.07 8.78 0.75
CA GLY A 57 2.15 9.91 0.68
C GLY A 57 0.69 9.45 0.52
N MET A 58 -0.23 10.42 0.56
CA MET A 58 -1.66 10.16 0.30
C MET A 58 -1.88 9.52 -1.07
N SER A 59 -1.15 9.94 -2.10
CA SER A 59 -1.29 9.39 -3.46
C SER A 59 -0.87 7.92 -3.55
N ASP A 60 0.22 7.53 -2.88
CA ASP A 60 0.69 6.14 -2.86
C ASP A 60 -0.32 5.26 -2.13
N LEU A 61 -0.85 5.74 -1.00
CA LEU A 61 -1.89 5.06 -0.24
C LEU A 61 -3.19 4.89 -1.03
N ALA A 62 -3.65 5.96 -1.67
CA ALA A 62 -4.86 5.93 -2.50
C ALA A 62 -4.71 4.92 -3.64
N LEU A 63 -3.55 4.86 -4.29
CA LEU A 63 -3.28 3.91 -5.36
C LEU A 63 -3.19 2.46 -4.82
N ALA A 64 -2.60 2.25 -3.64
CA ALA A 64 -2.53 0.94 -3.00
C ALA A 64 -3.93 0.42 -2.63
N VAL A 65 -4.80 1.29 -2.12
CA VAL A 65 -6.20 0.97 -1.83
C VAL A 65 -6.98 0.71 -3.12
N ALA A 66 -6.77 1.52 -4.17
CA ALA A 66 -7.39 1.30 -5.47
C ALA A 66 -6.99 -0.07 -6.06
N LEU A 67 -5.73 -0.47 -5.89
CA LEU A 67 -5.26 -1.80 -6.28
C LEU A 67 -5.99 -2.90 -5.49
N LEU A 68 -6.12 -2.78 -4.17
CA LEU A 68 -6.89 -3.73 -3.35
C LEU A 68 -8.35 -3.84 -3.79
N TYR A 69 -8.97 -2.71 -4.13
CA TYR A 69 -10.33 -2.67 -4.64
C TYR A 69 -10.44 -3.38 -6.00
N ALA A 70 -9.53 -3.09 -6.93
CA ALA A 70 -9.52 -3.67 -8.26
C ALA A 70 -9.38 -5.21 -8.25
N ILE A 71 -8.64 -5.76 -7.29
CA ILE A 71 -8.47 -7.21 -7.13
C ILE A 71 -9.53 -7.85 -6.21
N GLY A 72 -10.52 -7.08 -5.73
CA GLY A 72 -11.57 -7.57 -4.84
C GLY A 72 -11.12 -7.88 -3.41
N ALA A 73 -9.93 -7.41 -3.00
CA ALA A 73 -9.39 -7.62 -1.66
C ALA A 73 -9.84 -6.56 -0.64
N ALA A 74 -10.40 -5.44 -1.10
CA ALA A 74 -11.02 -4.40 -0.28
C ALA A 74 -12.32 -3.90 -0.90
N ARG A 75 -13.20 -3.35 -0.07
CA ARG A 75 -14.46 -2.72 -0.48
C ARG A 75 -14.67 -1.40 0.25
N ILE A 76 -15.39 -0.48 -0.37
CA ILE A 76 -15.93 0.69 0.30
C ILE A 76 -17.13 0.21 1.13
N VAL A 77 -17.19 0.65 2.39
CA VAL A 77 -18.20 0.19 3.35
C VAL A 77 -19.26 1.29 3.56
N GLU A 78 -18.99 2.26 4.43
CA GLU A 78 -19.86 3.39 4.76
C GLU A 78 -19.10 4.69 4.54
N GLU A 79 -19.78 5.70 3.99
CA GLU A 79 -19.26 7.05 3.68
C GLU A 79 -18.00 7.01 2.79
N ASP A 80 -16.82 6.90 3.41
CA ASP A 80 -15.49 6.88 2.80
C ASP A 80 -14.56 5.79 3.38
N ARG A 81 -15.11 4.91 4.23
CA ARG A 81 -14.33 3.86 4.89
C ARG A 81 -14.08 2.69 3.96
N VAL A 82 -12.82 2.26 3.95
CA VAL A 82 -12.37 1.06 3.24
C VAL A 82 -12.31 -0.09 4.24
N GLY A 83 -12.82 -1.26 3.88
CA GLY A 83 -12.73 -2.48 4.67
C GLY A 83 -12.14 -3.63 3.86
N ALA A 84 -11.44 -4.56 4.54
CA ALA A 84 -10.96 -5.78 3.90
C ALA A 84 -12.14 -6.71 3.55
N VAL A 85 -12.06 -7.35 2.38
CA VAL A 85 -12.96 -8.46 2.03
C VAL A 85 -12.43 -9.74 2.69
N ARG A 86 -13.31 -10.44 3.40
CA ARG A 86 -13.01 -11.72 4.08
C ARG A 86 -12.87 -12.86 3.08
#